data_AF-U9VK47-F1
#
_entry.id   AF-U9VK47-F1
#
_cell.length_a   1.000
_cell.length_b   1.000
_cell.length_c   1.000
_cell.angle_alpha   90.00
_cell.angle_beta   90.00
_cell.angle_gamma   90.00
#
_symmetry.space_group_name_H-M   'P 1'
#
loop_
_entity.id
_entity.type
_entity.pdbx_description
1 polymer ?
#
loop_
_entity_poly.entity_id
_entity_poly.type
_entity_poly.pdbx_seq_one_letter_code
_entity_poly.pdbx_strand_id
1 'polypeptide(L)'
;MKAIETTATIDEQGQLSLDRPLMVNPNQRVRVIVLIAEADEPDPDDTPDAMVLEGLKEGLEEALAGQTIPVANMWDGIDAE
;
A
#
# COMPACT_ATOMS: atom_id res chain seq x y z
N MET A 1 -14.75 -22.93 0.09
CA MET A 1 -15.17 -21.53 -0.20
C MET A 1 -13.99 -20.82 -0.82
N LYS A 2 -14.17 -20.01 -1.87
CA LYS A 2 -13.09 -19.24 -2.51
C LYS A 2 -13.36 -17.76 -2.25
N ALA A 3 -12.39 -17.05 -1.68
CA ALA A 3 -12.46 -15.61 -1.49
C ALA A 3 -11.98 -14.89 -2.76
N ILE A 4 -12.59 -13.75 -3.07
CA ILE A 4 -12.18 -12.86 -4.14
C ILE A 4 -12.06 -11.47 -3.52
N GLU A 5 -10.88 -10.89 -3.63
CA GLU A 5 -10.61 -9.51 -3.24
C GLU A 5 -10.71 -8.62 -4.47
N THR A 6 -11.48 -7.54 -4.38
CA THR A 6 -11.67 -6.56 -5.44
C THR A 6 -12.04 -5.23 -4.80
N THR A 7 -11.80 -4.14 -5.52
CA THR A 7 -12.27 -2.81 -5.14
C THR A 7 -13.74 -2.64 -5.48
N ALA A 8 -14.42 -1.85 -4.65
CA ALA A 8 -15.83 -1.54 -4.76
C ALA A 8 -16.09 -0.20 -4.07
N THR A 9 -17.09 0.53 -4.56
CA THR A 9 -17.51 1.81 -4.01
C THR A 9 -18.84 1.66 -3.29
N ILE A 10 -18.96 2.26 -2.10
CA ILE A 10 -20.24 2.42 -1.40
C ILE A 10 -20.77 3.80 -1.79
N ASP A 11 -21.95 3.85 -2.42
CA ASP A 11 -22.57 5.12 -2.81
C ASP A 11 -23.26 5.84 -1.63
N GLU A 12 -23.79 7.04 -1.88
CA GLU A 12 -24.47 7.86 -0.87
C GLU A 12 -25.72 7.19 -0.27
N GLN A 13 -26.28 6.20 -0.96
CA GLN A 13 -27.43 5.41 -0.53
C GLN A 13 -27.02 4.13 0.21
N GLY A 14 -25.71 3.88 0.35
CA GLY A 14 -25.16 2.70 1.01
C GLY A 14 -25.13 1.44 0.14
N GLN A 15 -25.26 1.56 -1.19
CA GLN A 15 -25.19 0.42 -2.10
C GLN A 15 -23.74 0.14 -2.51
N LEU A 16 -23.37 -1.14 -2.47
CA LEU A 16 -22.05 -1.61 -2.90
C LEU A 16 -22.03 -1.84 -4.42
N SER A 17 -21.22 -1.07 -5.12
CA SER A 17 -20.97 -1.24 -6.56
C SER A 17 -19.55 -1.73 -6.79
N LEU A 18 -19.40 -2.90 -7.42
CA LEU A 18 -18.08 -3.42 -7.79
C LEU A 18 -17.52 -2.63 -8.98
N ASP A 19 -16.24 -2.28 -8.93
CA ASP A 19 -15.60 -1.57 -10.04
C ASP A 19 -15.48 -2.45 -11.30
N ARG A 20 -15.49 -3.78 -11.11
CA ARG A 20 -15.41 -4.78 -12.18
C ARG A 20 -16.31 -5.99 -11.87
N PRO A 21 -16.87 -6.66 -12.90
CA PRO A 21 -17.66 -7.87 -12.71
C PRO A 21 -16.84 -9.04 -12.14
N LEU A 22 -17.46 -9.83 -11.26
CA LEU A 22 -16.86 -11.08 -10.78
C LEU A 22 -16.94 -12.17 -11.85
N MET A 23 -15.79 -12.74 -12.22
CA MET A 23 -15.72 -13.88 -13.14
C MET A 23 -16.05 -15.20 -12.42
N VAL A 24 -17.29 -15.32 -11.95
CA VAL A 24 -17.84 -16.49 -11.26
C VAL A 24 -19.05 -17.03 -12.01
N ASN A 25 -19.52 -18.23 -11.64
CA ASN A 25 -20.71 -18.80 -12.24
C ASN A 25 -21.93 -17.87 -12.02
N PRO A 26 -22.76 -17.64 -13.06
CA PRO A 26 -23.92 -16.75 -12.94
C PRO A 26 -24.99 -17.34 -12.01
N ASN A 27 -25.86 -16.47 -11.50
CA ASN A 27 -27.04 -16.82 -10.69
C ASN A 27 -26.74 -17.58 -9.38
N GLN A 28 -25.55 -17.39 -8.80
CA GLN A 28 -25.19 -17.99 -7.51
C GLN A 28 -25.32 -16.97 -6.37
N ARG A 29 -25.84 -17.41 -5.22
CA ARG A 29 -25.79 -16.62 -3.98
C ARG A 29 -24.37 -16.64 -3.40
N VAL A 30 -23.86 -15.48 -3.03
CA VAL A 30 -22.54 -15.31 -2.44
C VAL A 30 -22.63 -14.65 -1.07
N ARG A 31 -21.60 -14.83 -0.23
CA ARG A 31 -21.42 -14.09 1.02
C ARG A 31 -20.45 -12.95 0.78
N VAL A 32 -20.84 -11.73 1.12
CA VAL A 32 -20.01 -10.53 0.97
C VAL A 32 -19.43 -10.15 2.32
N ILE A 33 -18.14 -9.82 2.35
CA ILE A 33 -17.46 -9.22 3.51
C ILE A 33 -16.95 -7.87 3.01
N VAL A 34 -17.31 -6.79 3.70
CA VAL A 34 -16.87 -5.43 3.39
C VAL A 34 -15.85 -5.02 4.44
N LEU A 35 -14.65 -4.66 3.99
CA LEU A 35 -13.61 -4.10 4.85
C LEU A 35 -13.62 -2.59 4.61
N ILE A 36 -13.94 -1.83 5.65
CA ILE A 36 -13.89 -0.37 5.62
C ILE A 36 -12.60 -0.01 6.37
N ALA A 37 -11.69 0.69 5.69
CA ALA A 37 -10.55 1.29 6.38
C ALA A 37 -11.11 2.28 7.41
N GLU A 38 -10.73 2.12 8.67
CA GLU A 38 -10.88 3.22 9.62
C GLU A 38 -10.10 4.39 9.02
N ALA A 39 -10.62 5.62 9.13
CA ALA A 39 -9.84 6.77 8.73
C ALA A 39 -8.55 6.69 9.55
N ASP A 40 -7.41 6.50 8.87
CA ASP A 40 -6.11 6.38 9.53
C ASP A 40 -6.00 7.57 10.48
N GLU A 41 -6.17 7.30 11.78
CA GLU A 41 -5.65 8.23 12.77
C GLU A 41 -4.16 8.23 12.49
N PRO A 42 -3.57 9.37 12.10
CA PRO A 42 -2.18 9.39 11.71
C PRO A 42 -1.37 8.85 12.88
N ASP A 43 -0.70 7.71 12.67
CA ASP A 43 0.21 7.17 13.67
C ASP A 43 1.28 8.25 13.87
N PRO A 44 1.47 8.76 15.10
CA PRO A 44 2.51 9.76 15.36
C PRO A 44 3.92 9.23 15.03
N ASP A 45 4.11 7.92 14.93
CA ASP A 45 5.36 7.29 14.54
C ASP A 45 5.48 7.07 13.01
N ASP A 46 4.41 7.29 12.23
CA ASP A 46 4.46 7.19 10.78
C ASP A 46 5.20 8.37 10.16
N THR A 47 6.08 8.05 9.21
CA THR A 47 6.75 9.09 8.41
C THR A 47 5.80 9.55 7.31
N PRO A 48 5.46 10.85 7.23
CA PRO A 48 4.65 11.40 6.15
C PRO A 48 5.10 10.94 4.77
N ASP A 49 4.15 10.49 3.93
CA ASP A 49 4.39 10.04 2.56
C ASP A 49 5.24 11.02 1.75
N ALA A 50 5.01 12.32 1.93
CA ALA A 50 5.77 13.37 1.23
C ALA A 50 7.28 13.29 1.54
N MET A 51 7.65 13.00 2.78
CA MET A 51 9.06 12.88 3.17
C MET A 51 9.67 11.58 2.65
N VAL A 52 8.91 10.47 2.67
CA VAL A 52 9.34 9.20 2.08
C VAL A 52 9.60 9.36 0.57
N LEU A 53 8.68 10.01 -0.13
CA LEU A 53 8.80 10.26 -1.57
C LEU A 53 9.98 11.16 -1.91
N GLU A 54 10.25 12.19 -1.11
CA GLU A 54 11.41 13.06 -1.28
C GLU A 54 12.72 12.29 -1.12
N GLY A 55 12.87 11.50 -0.04
CA GLY A 55 14.07 10.70 0.19
C GLY A 55 14.30 9.62 -0.88
N LEU A 56 13.24 8.99 -1.38
CA LEU A 56 13.33 8.04 -2.50
C LEU A 56 13.80 8.71 -3.79
N LYS A 57 13.31 9.92 -4.07
CA LYS A 57 13.71 10.68 -5.25
C LYS A 57 15.19 11.07 -5.17
N GLU A 58 15.63 11.57 -4.01
CA GLU A 58 17.03 11.93 -3.76
C GLU A 58 17.95 10.72 -3.94
N GLY A 59 17.67 9.59 -3.28
CA GLY A 59 18.48 8.39 -3.40
C GLY A 59 18.54 7.82 -4.83
N LEU A 60 17.47 7.99 -5.62
CA LEU A 60 17.49 7.63 -7.04
C LEU A 60 18.40 8.56 -7.85
N GLU A 61 18.36 9.87 -7.62
CA GLU A 61 19.25 10.84 -8.27
C GLU A 61 20.73 10.57 -7.92
N GLU A 62 21.03 10.27 -6.65
CA GLU A 62 22.36 9.86 -6.20
C GLU A 62 22.84 8.57 -6.87
N ALA A 63 21.98 7.55 -6.94
CA ALA A 63 22.30 6.29 -7.60
C ALA A 63 22.61 6.48 -9.09
N LEU A 64 21.82 7.30 -9.79
CA LEU A 64 22.06 7.66 -11.19
C LEU A 64 23.35 8.47 -11.37
N ALA A 65 23.73 9.29 -10.40
CA ALA A 65 24.98 10.03 -10.38
C ALA A 65 26.20 9.18 -9.93
N GLY A 66 25.99 7.92 -9.54
CA GLY A 66 27.04 7.04 -9.01
C GLY A 66 27.49 7.37 -7.58
N GLN A 67 26.75 8.24 -6.88
CA GLN A 67 26.99 8.61 -5.48
C GLN A 67 26.40 7.53 -4.57
N THR A 68 27.01 6.35 -4.57
CA THR A 68 26.52 5.19 -3.81
C THR A 68 27.62 4.62 -2.94
N ILE A 69 27.24 4.00 -1.84
CA ILE A 69 28.15 3.19 -1.01
C ILE A 69 27.92 1.70 -1.30
N PRO A 70 28.97 0.87 -1.35
CA PRO A 70 28.80 -0.58 -1.43
C PRO A 70 28.03 -1.11 -0.21
N VAL A 71 27.11 -2.05 -0.45
CA VAL A 71 26.30 -2.67 0.63
C VAL A 71 27.17 -3.27 1.74
N ALA A 72 28.33 -3.83 1.40
CA ALA A 72 29.27 -4.37 2.39
C ALA A 72 29.78 -3.31 3.38
N ASN A 73 29.83 -2.04 2.97
CA ASN A 73 30.31 -0.92 3.77
C ASN A 73 29.17 -0.17 4.47
N MET A 74 27.91 -0.54 4.22
CA MET A 74 26.74 0.17 4.77
C MET A 74 26.64 0.03 6.30
N TRP A 75 27.27 -1.01 6.86
CA TRP A 75 27.34 -1.28 8.29
C TRP A 75 28.53 -0.60 8.98
N ASP A 76 29.45 0.01 8.22
CA ASP A 76 30.62 0.66 8.78
C ASP A 76 30.20 1.87 9.61
N GLY A 77 30.39 1.81 10.93
CA GLY A 77 30.05 2.91 11.86
C GLY A 77 28.63 2.85 12.43
N ILE A 78 27.87 1.78 12.16
CA ILE A 78 26.64 1.47 12.89
C ILE A 78 26.99 0.41 13.95
N ASP A 79 27.13 0.83 15.21
CA ASP A 79 27.35 -0.08 16.33
C ASP A 79 26.06 -0.83 16.68
N ALA A 80 26.16 -2.17 16.78
CA ALA A 80 25.05 -3.05 17.12
C ALA A 80 24.97 -3.33 18.63
N GLU A 81 24.99 -2.28 19.47
CA GLU A 81 24.76 -2.42 20.92
C GLU A 81 23.28 -2.64 21.28
#